data_AF-A0A949FL06-F1
#
_entry.id   AF-A0A949FL06-F1
#
_cell.length_a   1.000
_cell.length_b   1.000
_cell.length_c   1.000
_cell.angle_alpha   90.00
_cell.angle_beta   90.00
_cell.angle_gamma   90.00
#
_symmetry.space_group_name_H-M   'P 1'
#
loop_
_entity.id
_entity.type
_entity.pdbx_description
1 polymer ?
#
loop_
_entity_poly.entity_id
_entity_poly.type
_entity_poly.pdbx_seq_one_letter_code
_entity_poly.pdbx_strand_id
1 'polypeptide(L)'
;MTFSLTFAQTFLNEFIGIPQSIAKKVSKATKTLARDPISADGDAKKLKGYENVYRIRLGDYRLFYAIGTGWVKLLSVRKRNERTYETEIPTAIAPETALDRQSVKPKKVSAPSLSTWESGNEAKALTTLPFVLTEEILQQWQIPSSYWATIAKVSSAEALLELDMPDRFLNVILDNLYPRAIAEIDRQPEFVLNQPEDLDRYFAGDLSAFLLKLSDEQEKLIQFGSNGTVLIKGGAGTGKSTLALYRIKKLVEQGCTSILFTTYTNALVSYSEQLLEQLLGCPPADKGVEVNTIDAIAHRYFVSTGKATPFINRDKSLELLAQALAQTNIPAQNVFDRQVKLQTLQKLGLS
;
A
#
# COMPACT_ATOMS: atom_id res chain seq x y z
N MET A 1 25.57 -15.28 -8.87
CA MET A 1 24.25 -14.81 -9.34
C MET A 1 23.63 -14.01 -8.21
N THR A 2 23.12 -12.81 -8.45
CA THR A 2 22.42 -12.03 -7.43
C THR A 2 20.92 -12.23 -7.59
N PHE A 3 20.25 -12.61 -6.51
CA PHE A 3 18.80 -12.78 -6.47
C PHE A 3 18.12 -11.43 -6.32
N SER A 4 17.00 -11.24 -7.01
CA SER A 4 16.12 -10.09 -6.77
C SER A 4 15.39 -10.25 -5.44
N LEU A 5 15.37 -9.18 -4.64
CA LEU A 5 14.71 -9.19 -3.34
C LEU A 5 13.32 -8.56 -3.46
N THR A 6 12.32 -9.25 -2.94
CA THR A 6 10.95 -8.75 -2.80
C THR A 6 10.44 -9.04 -1.40
N PHE A 7 9.33 -8.43 -1.01
CA PHE A 7 8.71 -8.73 0.28
C PHE A 7 7.20 -8.52 0.24
N ALA A 8 6.49 -9.17 1.17
CA ALA A 8 5.05 -8.99 1.38
C ALA A 8 4.76 -7.80 2.32
N GLN A 9 3.57 -7.19 2.23
CA GLN A 9 3.18 -6.08 3.12
C GLN A 9 3.27 -6.47 4.60
N THR A 10 2.85 -7.70 4.95
CA THR A 10 2.93 -8.19 6.34
C THR A 10 4.36 -8.22 6.88
N PHE A 11 5.36 -8.59 6.07
CA PHE A 11 6.77 -8.49 6.48
C PHE A 11 7.13 -7.06 6.88
N LEU A 12 6.71 -6.08 6.07
CA LEU A 12 7.02 -4.67 6.33
C LEU A 12 6.36 -4.16 7.61
N ASN A 13 5.10 -4.54 7.82
CA ASN A 13 4.34 -4.19 9.02
C ASN A 13 4.93 -4.80 10.30
N GLU A 14 5.36 -6.07 10.24
CA GLU A 14 6.07 -6.74 11.33
C GLU A 14 7.47 -6.13 11.55
N PHE A 15 8.17 -5.74 10.48
CA PHE A 15 9.53 -5.21 10.52
C PHE A 15 9.64 -3.86 11.25
N ILE A 16 8.67 -2.96 11.11
CA ILE A 16 8.64 -1.72 11.92
C ILE A 16 8.55 -2.07 13.41
N GLY A 17 7.83 -3.14 13.73
CA GLY A 17 7.56 -3.54 15.10
C GLY A 17 8.71 -4.22 15.83
N ILE A 18 9.87 -4.44 15.22
CA ILE A 18 11.01 -5.11 15.88
C ILE A 18 12.04 -4.13 16.46
N PRO A 19 12.83 -4.53 17.48
CA PRO A 19 13.87 -3.68 18.02
C PRO A 19 14.91 -3.29 16.96
N GLN A 20 15.45 -2.06 17.03
CA GLN A 20 16.41 -1.53 16.06
C GLN A 20 17.65 -2.44 15.88
N SER A 21 18.10 -3.11 16.94
CA SER A 21 19.22 -4.06 16.89
C SER A 21 18.92 -5.30 16.03
N ILE A 22 17.65 -5.72 15.97
CA ILE A 22 17.17 -6.82 15.12
C ILE A 22 16.91 -6.31 13.71
N ALA A 23 16.37 -5.11 13.53
CA ALA A 23 16.18 -4.48 12.22
C ALA A 23 17.50 -4.45 11.43
N LYS A 24 18.59 -3.98 12.06
CA LYS A 24 19.94 -4.01 11.45
C LYS A 24 20.41 -5.43 11.08
N LYS A 25 20.03 -6.45 11.85
CA LYS A 25 20.35 -7.85 11.54
C LYS A 25 19.53 -8.36 10.34
N VAL A 26 18.28 -7.95 10.19
CA VAL A 26 17.45 -8.25 9.01
C VAL A 26 18.05 -7.60 7.76
N SER A 27 18.45 -6.32 7.83
CA SER A 27 19.14 -5.62 6.72
C SER A 27 20.47 -6.29 6.36
N LYS A 28 21.20 -6.84 7.34
CA LYS A 28 22.40 -7.64 7.07
C LYS A 28 22.07 -9.00 6.45
N ALA A 29 21.04 -9.69 6.94
CA ALA A 29 20.64 -10.99 6.42
C ALA A 29 20.12 -10.90 4.98
N THR A 30 19.40 -9.83 4.63
CA THR A 30 18.94 -9.58 3.26
C THR A 30 20.11 -9.38 2.28
N LYS A 31 21.21 -8.75 2.70
CA LYS A 31 22.46 -8.68 1.91
C LYS A 31 23.04 -10.07 1.62
N THR A 32 23.03 -10.96 2.61
CA THR A 32 23.47 -12.35 2.42
C THR A 32 22.50 -13.11 1.50
N LEU A 33 21.18 -12.98 1.72
CA LEU A 33 20.15 -13.64 0.92
C LEU A 33 20.19 -13.24 -0.56
N ALA A 34 20.56 -12.00 -0.88
CA ALA A 34 20.75 -11.57 -2.26
C ALA A 34 21.86 -12.35 -2.98
N ARG A 35 22.83 -12.92 -2.26
CA ARG A 35 23.99 -13.65 -2.82
C ARG A 35 23.82 -15.16 -2.72
N ASP A 36 23.41 -15.64 -1.55
CA ASP A 36 23.21 -17.06 -1.25
C ASP A 36 21.96 -17.26 -0.39
N PRO A 37 20.78 -17.42 -1.01
CA PRO A 37 19.55 -17.58 -0.27
C PRO A 37 19.32 -18.99 0.26
N ILE A 38 20.01 -20.01 -0.30
CA ILE A 38 19.77 -21.41 0.06
C ILE A 38 20.56 -21.77 1.32
N SER A 39 21.83 -21.36 1.40
CA SER A 39 22.65 -21.56 2.60
C SER A 39 22.47 -20.42 3.59
N ALA A 40 22.36 -19.17 3.09
CA ALA A 40 22.44 -17.95 3.89
C ALA A 40 23.60 -18.00 4.90
N ASP A 41 24.81 -18.26 4.40
CA ASP A 41 26.02 -18.51 5.22
C ASP A 41 25.89 -19.67 6.23
N GLY A 42 25.00 -20.64 5.95
CA GLY A 42 24.74 -21.82 6.77
C GLY A 42 23.61 -21.67 7.80
N ASP A 43 23.01 -20.49 7.92
CA ASP A 43 21.96 -20.19 8.90
C ASP A 43 20.54 -20.52 8.40
N ALA A 44 20.36 -20.74 7.11
CA ALA A 44 19.08 -21.06 6.51
C ALA A 44 18.64 -22.50 6.83
N LYS A 45 17.39 -22.65 7.26
CA LYS A 45 16.74 -23.96 7.41
C LYS A 45 15.42 -23.98 6.65
N LYS A 46 15.25 -24.98 5.78
CA LYS A 46 13.98 -25.22 5.07
C LYS A 46 12.89 -25.61 6.06
N LEU A 47 11.70 -25.01 5.91
CA LEU A 47 10.53 -25.39 6.69
C LEU A 47 9.93 -26.70 6.17
N LYS A 48 9.45 -27.54 7.08
CA LYS A 48 8.69 -28.76 6.73
C LYS A 48 7.28 -28.37 6.30
N GLY A 49 6.72 -29.06 5.30
CA GLY A 49 5.38 -28.79 4.78
C GLY A 49 5.28 -27.67 3.73
N TYR A 50 6.39 -26.99 3.42
CA TYR A 50 6.45 -25.95 2.41
C TYR A 50 7.45 -26.32 1.30
N GLU A 51 7.14 -26.00 0.05
CA GLU A 51 7.98 -26.37 -1.09
C GLU A 51 9.31 -25.61 -1.11
N ASN A 52 9.28 -24.31 -0.88
CA ASN A 52 10.40 -23.40 -1.11
C ASN A 52 10.57 -22.31 -0.03
N VAL A 53 10.03 -22.56 1.17
CA VAL A 53 10.11 -21.61 2.30
C VAL A 53 11.23 -22.00 3.26
N TYR A 54 12.02 -21.00 3.63
CA TYR A 54 13.19 -21.10 4.48
C TYR A 54 13.11 -20.12 5.64
N ARG A 55 13.99 -20.33 6.62
CA ARG A 55 14.06 -19.52 7.82
C ARG A 55 15.48 -19.30 8.30
N ILE A 56 15.83 -18.06 8.62
CA ILE A 56 17.09 -17.66 9.25
C ILE A 56 16.85 -17.28 10.72
N ARG A 57 17.82 -17.61 11.57
CA ARG A 57 17.80 -17.18 12.98
C ARG A 57 18.49 -15.84 13.16
N LEU A 58 17.81 -14.88 13.80
CA LEU A 58 18.30 -13.55 14.12
C LEU A 58 18.25 -13.31 15.64
N GLY A 59 18.95 -14.16 16.40
CA GLY A 59 18.84 -14.19 17.86
C GLY A 59 17.54 -14.83 18.33
N ASP A 60 16.68 -14.04 18.97
CA ASP A 60 15.33 -14.43 19.41
C ASP A 60 14.27 -14.25 18.33
N TYR A 61 14.62 -13.58 17.22
CA TYR A 61 13.75 -13.41 16.07
C TYR A 61 14.11 -14.40 14.98
N ARG A 62 13.15 -14.67 14.10
CA ARG A 62 13.35 -15.49 12.92
C ARG A 62 12.75 -14.79 11.71
N LEU A 63 13.53 -14.78 10.64
CA LEU A 63 13.12 -14.27 9.34
C LEU A 63 12.68 -15.46 8.48
N PHE A 64 11.47 -15.38 7.93
CA PHE A 64 10.89 -16.35 7.00
C PHE A 64 10.89 -15.78 5.60
N TYR A 65 11.30 -16.57 4.62
CA TYR A 65 11.38 -16.15 3.23
C TYR A 65 11.15 -17.32 2.27
N ALA A 66 10.61 -17.04 1.09
CA ALA A 66 10.50 -17.99 -0.01
C ALA A 66 11.59 -17.74 -1.05
N ILE A 67 12.04 -18.82 -1.70
CA ILE A 67 13.02 -18.77 -2.79
C ILE A 67 12.36 -19.25 -4.07
N GLY A 68 12.57 -18.53 -5.17
CA GLY A 68 12.22 -19.03 -6.50
C GLY A 68 13.38 -18.92 -7.47
N THR A 69 13.07 -19.00 -8.76
CA THR A 69 14.05 -18.90 -9.84
C THR A 69 14.56 -17.45 -9.97
N GLY A 70 15.68 -17.14 -9.33
CA GLY A 70 16.34 -15.83 -9.41
C GLY A 70 15.73 -14.73 -8.51
N TRP A 71 14.83 -15.09 -7.61
CA TRP A 71 14.21 -14.17 -6.66
C TRP A 71 14.09 -14.76 -5.26
N VAL A 72 14.00 -13.88 -4.27
CA VAL A 72 13.80 -14.17 -2.85
C VAL A 72 12.73 -13.23 -2.32
N LYS A 73 11.67 -13.80 -1.73
CA LYS A 73 10.55 -13.06 -1.15
C LYS A 73 10.60 -13.13 0.36
N LEU A 74 10.76 -12.00 1.03
CA LEU A 74 10.67 -11.91 2.50
C LEU A 74 9.20 -11.96 2.91
N LEU A 75 8.86 -12.90 3.76
CA LEU A 75 7.47 -13.17 4.15
C LEU A 75 7.15 -12.61 5.52
N SER A 76 7.99 -12.85 6.52
CA SER A 76 7.66 -12.51 7.89
C SER A 76 8.88 -12.46 8.81
N VAL A 77 8.85 -11.61 9.83
CA VAL A 77 9.86 -11.53 10.89
C VAL A 77 9.20 -11.60 12.27
N ARG A 78 9.42 -12.71 12.99
CA ARG A 78 8.70 -12.98 14.25
C ARG A 78 9.63 -13.34 15.39
N LYS A 79 9.26 -12.94 16.61
CA LYS A 79 9.91 -13.39 17.84
C LYS A 79 9.60 -14.87 18.09
N ARG A 80 10.57 -15.61 18.61
CA ARG A 80 10.43 -16.99 19.05
C ARG A 80 9.52 -17.06 20.28
N ASN A 81 8.24 -17.33 20.06
CA ASN A 81 7.30 -17.73 21.09
C ASN A 81 6.65 -19.07 20.65
N GLU A 82 6.10 -19.86 21.59
CA GLU A 82 5.55 -21.21 21.33
C GLU A 82 4.47 -21.24 20.23
N ARG A 83 3.74 -20.14 20.03
CA ARG A 83 2.71 -19.97 18.99
C ARG A 83 3.19 -19.86 17.53
N THR A 84 4.51 -19.77 17.26
CA THR A 84 5.01 -19.66 15.87
C THR A 84 4.64 -20.87 15.01
N TYR A 85 4.23 -21.99 15.63
CA TYR A 85 3.83 -23.23 14.97
C TYR A 85 2.35 -23.60 15.16
N GLU A 86 1.60 -22.88 16.00
CA GLU A 86 0.19 -23.21 16.28
C GLU A 86 -0.79 -22.67 15.23
N THR A 87 -0.38 -21.69 14.41
CA THR A 87 -1.13 -21.20 13.24
C THR A 87 -0.96 -22.09 11.99
N GLU A 88 -0.63 -23.37 12.17
CA GLU A 88 -0.82 -24.40 11.14
C GLU A 88 -2.30 -24.81 11.21
N ILE A 89 -3.13 -24.25 10.33
CA ILE A 89 -4.58 -24.46 10.30
C ILE A 89 -4.89 -25.98 10.22
N PRO A 90 -5.81 -26.53 11.05
CA PRO A 90 -6.38 -27.86 10.85
C PRO A 90 -6.95 -27.94 9.44
N THR A 91 -6.55 -28.95 8.67
CA THR A 91 -7.02 -29.21 7.31
C THR A 91 -8.50 -28.89 7.20
N ALA A 92 -8.84 -27.78 6.53
CA ALA A 92 -10.24 -27.48 6.25
C ALA A 92 -10.75 -28.63 5.37
N ILE A 93 -11.53 -29.53 5.97
CA ILE A 93 -12.26 -30.53 5.22
C ILE A 93 -13.27 -29.71 4.41
N ALA A 94 -12.94 -29.47 3.15
CA ALA A 94 -13.92 -28.97 2.21
C ALA A 94 -15.10 -29.95 2.28
N PRO A 95 -16.34 -29.51 2.54
CA PRO A 95 -17.48 -30.40 2.43
C PRO A 95 -17.47 -30.94 1.00
N GLU A 96 -17.21 -32.24 0.85
CA GLU A 96 -17.32 -32.95 -0.42
C GLU A 96 -18.77 -32.87 -0.88
N THR A 97 -19.09 -31.79 -1.58
CA THR A 97 -20.34 -31.69 -2.31
C THR A 97 -19.96 -31.77 -3.77
N ALA A 98 -19.72 -33.00 -4.22
CA ALA A 98 -19.79 -33.30 -5.64
C ALA A 98 -21.20 -32.91 -6.11
N LEU A 99 -21.30 -31.82 -6.87
CA LEU A 99 -22.53 -31.42 -7.55
C LEU A 99 -22.78 -32.41 -8.67
N ASP A 100 -23.44 -33.52 -8.33
CA ASP A 100 -23.90 -34.50 -9.30
C ASP A 100 -25.09 -33.89 -10.05
N ARG A 101 -24.84 -33.41 -11.27
CA ARG A 101 -25.81 -32.64 -12.09
C ARG A 101 -26.90 -33.50 -12.75
N GLN A 102 -27.12 -34.73 -12.31
CA GLN A 102 -28.13 -35.60 -12.89
C GLN A 102 -28.94 -36.28 -11.79
N SER A 103 -30.07 -35.67 -11.41
CA SER A 103 -31.32 -36.30 -10.91
C SER A 103 -32.17 -35.30 -10.12
N VAL A 104 -32.74 -34.28 -10.77
CA VAL A 104 -33.81 -33.51 -10.13
C VAL A 104 -35.14 -34.25 -10.33
N LYS A 105 -35.63 -34.91 -9.29
CA LYS A 105 -37.06 -35.24 -9.15
C LYS A 105 -37.62 -34.40 -8.00
N PRO A 106 -38.69 -33.61 -8.21
CA PRO A 106 -39.24 -32.77 -7.16
C PRO A 106 -39.97 -33.65 -6.15
N LYS A 107 -39.37 -33.84 -4.96
CA LYS A 107 -40.05 -34.42 -3.81
C LYS A 107 -40.55 -33.27 -2.94
N LYS A 108 -41.87 -33.17 -2.75
CA LYS A 108 -42.49 -32.24 -1.80
C LYS A 108 -41.90 -32.50 -0.41
N VAL A 109 -41.23 -31.51 0.16
CA VAL A 109 -40.79 -31.54 1.55
C VAL A 109 -41.58 -30.48 2.30
N SER A 110 -42.40 -30.95 3.23
CA SER A 110 -43.04 -30.17 4.29
C SER A 110 -42.00 -29.34 5.05
N ALA A 111 -42.39 -28.13 5.46
CA ALA A 111 -41.54 -27.20 6.21
C ALA A 111 -40.78 -27.91 7.35
N PRO A 112 -39.44 -27.83 7.42
CA PRO A 112 -38.71 -28.33 8.57
C PRO A 112 -38.90 -27.38 9.74
N SER A 113 -39.31 -27.95 10.87
CA SER A 113 -39.34 -27.30 12.17
C SER A 113 -37.92 -26.86 12.57
N LEU A 114 -37.83 -25.65 13.11
CA LEU A 114 -36.69 -25.12 13.86
C LEU A 114 -36.38 -26.08 15.03
N SER A 115 -35.49 -27.03 14.78
CA SER A 115 -34.90 -27.89 15.80
C SER A 115 -33.43 -27.54 15.89
N THR A 116 -33.16 -26.71 16.90
CA THR A 116 -31.97 -26.70 17.75
C THR A 116 -30.67 -27.14 17.08
N TRP A 117 -29.91 -26.16 16.58
CA TRP A 117 -28.47 -26.33 16.40
C TRP A 117 -27.85 -26.54 17.79
N GLU A 118 -27.55 -27.80 18.11
CA GLU A 118 -26.60 -28.13 19.16
C GLU A 118 -25.26 -27.50 18.78
N SER A 119 -24.96 -26.39 19.44
CA SER A 119 -23.73 -25.65 19.28
C SER A 119 -22.59 -26.49 19.86
N GLY A 120 -21.84 -27.15 18.96
CA GLY A 120 -20.51 -27.64 19.22
C GLY A 120 -19.65 -26.49 19.78
N ASN A 121 -19.12 -26.73 20.96
CA ASN A 121 -18.69 -25.76 21.94
C ASN A 121 -17.27 -25.21 21.66
N GLU A 122 -17.05 -24.53 20.53
CA GLU A 122 -15.77 -23.84 20.22
C GLU A 122 -15.93 -22.38 19.72
N ALA A 123 -17.17 -21.87 19.60
CA ALA A 123 -17.45 -20.51 19.15
C ALA A 123 -17.64 -19.51 20.33
N LYS A 124 -16.91 -19.68 21.43
CA LYS A 124 -17.11 -18.87 22.66
C LYS A 124 -15.82 -18.32 23.29
N ALA A 125 -14.81 -18.01 22.47
CA ALA A 125 -13.74 -17.10 22.86
C ALA A 125 -13.97 -15.74 22.16
N LEU A 126 -14.80 -14.90 22.77
CA LEU A 126 -14.91 -13.48 22.42
C LEU A 126 -13.58 -12.79 22.75
N THR A 127 -12.69 -12.77 21.76
CA THR A 127 -11.96 -11.62 21.21
C THR A 127 -11.31 -10.59 22.14
N THR A 128 -10.85 -10.95 23.33
CA THR A 128 -9.91 -10.08 24.08
C THR A 128 -8.57 -9.97 23.37
N LEU A 129 -7.95 -8.79 23.38
CA LEU A 129 -6.62 -8.56 22.78
C LEU A 129 -5.57 -9.54 23.35
N PRO A 130 -4.68 -10.10 22.50
CA PRO A 130 -3.70 -11.10 22.92
C PRO A 130 -2.64 -10.57 23.91
N PHE A 131 -2.42 -9.24 23.92
CA PHE A 131 -1.64 -8.53 24.93
C PHE A 131 -2.07 -7.07 25.01
N VAL A 132 -1.72 -6.41 26.12
CA VAL A 132 -2.02 -4.99 26.35
C VAL A 132 -1.16 -4.12 25.43
N LEU A 133 -1.80 -3.22 24.69
CA LEU A 133 -1.14 -2.23 23.86
C LEU A 133 -0.66 -1.08 24.74
N THR A 134 0.60 -1.16 25.21
CA THR A 134 1.22 -0.06 25.97
C THR A 134 1.72 1.04 25.05
N GLU A 135 1.90 2.25 25.59
CA GLU A 135 2.42 3.39 24.83
C GLU A 135 3.81 3.10 24.23
N GLU A 136 4.66 2.32 24.91
CA GLU A 136 5.97 1.95 24.37
C GLU A 136 5.85 1.05 23.12
N ILE A 137 4.88 0.14 23.10
CA ILE A 137 4.63 -0.74 21.95
C ILE A 137 4.09 0.08 20.77
N LEU A 138 3.14 1.00 21.03
CA LEU A 138 2.58 1.87 20.00
C LEU A 138 3.65 2.82 19.42
N GLN A 139 4.53 3.34 20.27
CA GLN A 139 5.69 4.13 19.85
C GLN A 139 6.65 3.30 18.99
N GLN A 140 6.96 2.06 19.41
CA GLN A 140 7.82 1.15 18.65
C GLN A 140 7.22 0.84 17.28
N TRP A 141 5.90 0.72 17.17
CA TRP A 141 5.18 0.50 15.92
C TRP A 141 5.01 1.78 15.09
N GLN A 142 5.64 2.88 15.48
CA GLN A 142 5.58 4.19 14.83
C GLN A 142 4.14 4.72 14.64
N ILE A 143 3.24 4.37 15.57
CA ILE A 143 1.87 4.87 15.55
C ILE A 143 1.87 6.30 16.12
N PRO A 144 1.24 7.27 15.44
CA PRO A 144 1.18 8.64 15.94
C PRO A 144 0.51 8.73 17.32
N SER A 145 1.06 9.56 18.20
CA SER A 145 0.57 9.74 19.58
C SER A 145 -0.89 10.22 19.65
N SER A 146 -1.40 10.84 18.58
CA SER A 146 -2.81 11.21 18.45
C SER A 146 -3.78 10.04 18.57
N TYR A 147 -3.35 8.81 18.24
CA TYR A 147 -4.20 7.61 18.28
C TYR A 147 -4.04 6.79 19.57
N TRP A 148 -3.01 7.06 20.40
CA TRP A 148 -2.70 6.21 21.55
C TRP A 148 -3.84 6.17 22.57
N ALA A 149 -4.44 7.33 22.87
CA ALA A 149 -5.55 7.43 23.81
C ALA A 149 -6.81 6.67 23.34
N THR A 150 -7.00 6.55 22.02
CA THR A 150 -8.12 5.81 21.44
C THR A 150 -7.84 4.31 21.46
N ILE A 151 -6.63 3.90 21.07
CA ILE A 151 -6.21 2.49 21.05
C ILE A 151 -6.18 1.90 22.47
N ALA A 152 -5.74 2.66 23.47
CA ALA A 152 -5.70 2.21 24.87
C ALA A 152 -7.09 1.86 25.44
N LYS A 153 -8.18 2.37 24.84
CA LYS A 153 -9.55 2.07 25.25
C LYS A 153 -10.11 0.80 24.60
N VAL A 154 -9.42 0.25 23.60
CA VAL A 154 -9.86 -0.93 22.87
C VAL A 154 -9.53 -2.19 23.66
N SER A 155 -10.55 -3.02 23.90
CA SER A 155 -10.40 -4.31 24.58
C SER A 155 -10.65 -5.51 23.66
N SER A 156 -11.18 -5.31 22.44
CA SER A 156 -11.46 -6.38 21.50
C SER A 156 -10.94 -6.14 20.08
N ALA A 157 -10.80 -7.22 19.32
CA ALA A 157 -10.36 -7.18 17.93
C ALA A 157 -11.33 -6.41 17.02
N GLU A 158 -12.63 -6.56 17.25
CA GLU A 158 -13.68 -5.88 16.47
C GLU A 158 -13.65 -4.37 16.72
N ALA A 159 -13.51 -3.96 17.98
CA ALA A 159 -13.43 -2.55 18.34
C ALA A 159 -12.17 -1.88 17.76
N LEU A 160 -11.11 -2.65 17.46
CA LEU A 160 -9.94 -2.14 16.75
C LEU A 160 -10.25 -1.81 15.29
N LEU A 161 -11.08 -2.63 14.62
CA LEU A 161 -11.50 -2.41 13.22
C LEU A 161 -12.47 -1.23 13.05
N GLU A 162 -13.18 -0.86 14.11
CA GLU A 162 -14.11 0.27 14.12
C GLU A 162 -13.43 1.62 14.39
N LEU A 163 -12.12 1.63 14.65
CA LEU A 163 -11.39 2.86 14.91
C LEU A 163 -11.31 3.75 13.67
N ASP A 164 -11.60 5.04 13.84
CA ASP A 164 -11.36 6.07 12.83
C ASP A 164 -9.86 6.40 12.75
N MET A 165 -9.13 5.54 12.03
CA MET A 165 -7.70 5.66 11.84
C MET A 165 -7.28 5.15 10.45
N PRO A 166 -6.21 5.70 9.86
CA PRO A 166 -5.71 5.22 8.57
C PRO A 166 -5.37 3.72 8.58
N ASP A 167 -5.82 2.99 7.55
CA ASP A 167 -5.60 1.55 7.38
C ASP A 167 -4.14 1.12 7.55
N ARG A 168 -3.18 1.96 7.18
CA ARG A 168 -1.75 1.65 7.33
C ARG A 168 -1.38 1.34 8.79
N PHE A 169 -1.93 2.10 9.74
CA PHE A 169 -1.62 1.94 11.17
C PHE A 169 -2.41 0.77 11.74
N LEU A 170 -3.67 0.63 11.32
CA LEU A 170 -4.51 -0.52 11.70
C LEU A 170 -3.87 -1.84 11.26
N ASN A 171 -3.36 -1.93 10.02
CA ASN A 171 -2.69 -3.11 9.51
C ASN A 171 -1.39 -3.44 10.25
N VAL A 172 -0.62 -2.43 10.67
CA VAL A 172 0.56 -2.64 11.52
C VAL A 172 0.15 -3.27 12.85
N ILE A 173 -0.88 -2.75 13.51
CA ILE A 173 -1.37 -3.30 14.77
C ILE A 173 -1.86 -4.74 14.58
N LEU A 174 -2.71 -4.98 13.58
CA LEU A 174 -3.30 -6.29 13.32
C LEU A 174 -2.25 -7.35 12.99
N ASP A 175 -1.28 -7.05 12.12
CA ASP A 175 -0.26 -8.02 11.72
C ASP A 175 0.69 -8.36 12.88
N ASN A 176 0.92 -7.42 13.80
CA ASN A 176 1.72 -7.66 15.00
C ASN A 176 0.94 -8.38 16.12
N LEU A 177 -0.38 -8.16 16.23
CA LEU A 177 -1.24 -8.83 17.22
C LEU A 177 -1.66 -10.23 16.80
N TYR A 178 -1.99 -10.41 15.51
CA TYR A 178 -2.55 -11.63 14.93
C TYR A 178 -1.68 -12.08 13.75
N PRO A 179 -0.54 -12.74 14.02
CA PRO A 179 0.38 -13.14 12.97
C PRO A 179 -0.28 -14.14 12.00
N ARG A 180 -0.32 -13.80 10.71
CA ARG A 180 -0.95 -14.61 9.65
C ARG A 180 -0.18 -15.89 9.36
N ALA A 181 -0.82 -16.87 8.73
CA ALA A 181 -0.10 -18.07 8.29
C ALA A 181 0.88 -17.73 7.15
N ILE A 182 2.04 -18.40 7.10
CA ILE A 182 3.07 -18.12 6.09
C ILE A 182 2.52 -18.31 4.66
N ALA A 183 1.68 -19.33 4.44
CA ALA A 183 1.03 -19.59 3.16
C ALA A 183 0.08 -18.45 2.70
N GLU A 184 -0.56 -17.74 3.65
CA GLU A 184 -1.41 -16.59 3.33
C GLU A 184 -0.57 -15.38 2.96
N ILE A 185 0.54 -15.16 3.67
CA ILE A 185 1.46 -14.05 3.40
C ILE A 185 2.14 -14.23 2.04
N ASP A 186 2.50 -15.47 1.67
CA ASP A 186 3.10 -15.77 0.39
C ASP A 186 2.19 -15.43 -0.80
N ARG A 187 0.87 -15.36 -0.61
CA ARG A 187 -0.09 -14.95 -1.65
C ARG A 187 -0.29 -13.44 -1.76
N GLN A 188 0.32 -12.65 -0.87
CA GLN A 188 0.17 -11.20 -0.90
C GLN A 188 0.92 -10.56 -2.07
N PRO A 189 0.49 -9.35 -2.49
CA PRO A 189 1.26 -8.52 -3.40
C PRO A 189 2.68 -8.31 -2.91
N GLU A 190 3.62 -8.32 -3.86
CA GLU A 190 5.04 -8.15 -3.60
C GLU A 190 5.48 -6.71 -3.83
N PHE A 191 6.37 -6.24 -2.99
CA PHE A 191 7.09 -4.99 -3.16
C PHE A 191 8.55 -5.29 -3.49
N VAL A 192 9.15 -4.46 -4.34
CA VAL A 192 10.54 -4.59 -4.75
C VAL A 192 11.44 -3.97 -3.70
N LEU A 193 12.47 -4.71 -3.29
CA LEU A 193 13.56 -4.20 -2.48
C LEU A 193 14.79 -4.03 -3.36
N ASN A 194 15.01 -2.81 -3.84
CA ASN A 194 16.12 -2.51 -4.75
C ASN A 194 17.48 -2.60 -4.03
N GLN A 195 17.56 -2.02 -2.83
CA GLN A 195 18.76 -2.07 -2.00
C GLN A 195 18.39 -2.52 -0.58
N PRO A 196 19.16 -3.42 0.05
CA PRO A 196 18.94 -3.81 1.44
C PRO A 196 18.91 -2.62 2.42
N GLU A 197 19.66 -1.56 2.12
CA GLU A 197 19.70 -0.29 2.86
C GLU A 197 18.36 0.45 2.86
N ASP A 198 17.48 0.21 1.89
CA ASP A 198 16.15 0.83 1.86
C ASP A 198 15.29 0.40 3.06
N LEU A 199 15.53 -0.79 3.62
CA LEU A 199 14.89 -1.21 4.87
C LEU A 199 15.33 -0.34 6.05
N ASP A 200 16.61 0.04 6.10
CA ASP A 200 17.14 0.90 7.15
C ASP A 200 16.56 2.33 7.02
N ARG A 201 16.49 2.85 5.78
CA ARG A 201 15.85 4.16 5.48
C ARG A 201 14.36 4.15 5.85
N TYR A 202 13.65 3.07 5.54
CA TYR A 202 12.25 2.93 5.89
C TYR A 202 12.06 2.87 7.41
N PHE A 203 12.90 2.10 8.11
CA PHE A 203 12.87 2.04 9.58
C PHE A 203 13.15 3.41 10.22
N ALA A 204 14.04 4.21 9.63
CA ALA A 204 14.35 5.57 10.08
C ALA A 204 13.27 6.61 9.73
N GLY A 205 12.34 6.30 8.82
CA GLY A 205 11.32 7.21 8.32
C GLY A 205 11.76 8.07 7.13
N ASP A 206 12.99 7.91 6.63
CA ASP A 206 13.52 8.61 5.46
C ASP A 206 12.88 8.13 4.15
N LEU A 207 12.34 6.90 4.16
CA LEU A 207 11.61 6.29 3.07
C LEU A 207 10.19 5.95 3.52
N SER A 208 9.21 6.38 2.74
CA SER A 208 7.79 6.25 3.11
C SER A 208 7.09 5.03 2.52
N ALA A 209 7.60 4.49 1.41
CA ALA A 209 6.96 3.40 0.67
C ALA A 209 7.96 2.63 -0.19
N PHE A 210 7.49 1.52 -0.75
CA PHE A 210 8.22 0.73 -1.73
C PHE A 210 7.37 0.51 -2.97
N LEU A 211 8.04 0.26 -4.09
CA LEU A 211 7.39 0.06 -5.36
C LEU A 211 6.79 -1.36 -5.43
N LEU A 212 5.53 -1.47 -5.87
CA LEU A 212 4.93 -2.75 -6.19
C LEU A 212 5.71 -3.47 -7.29
N LYS A 213 5.89 -4.78 -7.13
CA LYS A 213 6.39 -5.65 -8.19
C LYS A 213 5.31 -5.77 -9.26
N LEU A 214 5.74 -5.68 -10.51
CA LEU A 214 4.85 -5.84 -11.65
C LEU A 214 4.47 -7.30 -11.84
N SER A 215 3.26 -7.54 -12.33
CA SER A 215 2.91 -8.84 -12.90
C SER A 215 3.52 -9.01 -14.30
N ASP A 216 3.67 -10.26 -14.75
CA ASP A 216 4.16 -10.58 -16.11
C ASP A 216 3.35 -9.86 -17.21
N GLU A 217 2.05 -9.69 -17.01
CA GLU A 217 1.18 -8.94 -17.94
C GLU A 217 1.53 -7.45 -17.96
N GLN A 218 1.75 -6.85 -16.78
CA GLN A 218 2.14 -5.45 -16.65
C GLN A 218 3.54 -5.19 -17.23
N GLU A 219 4.47 -6.13 -17.07
CA GLU A 219 5.80 -6.04 -17.69
C GLU A 219 5.71 -6.03 -19.22
N LYS A 220 4.87 -6.89 -19.80
CA LYS A 220 4.60 -6.89 -21.25
C LYS A 220 4.01 -5.55 -21.71
N LEU A 221 3.12 -4.94 -20.93
CA LEU A 221 2.56 -3.62 -21.25
C LEU A 221 3.63 -2.51 -21.25
N ILE A 222 4.61 -2.56 -20.35
CA ILE A 222 5.74 -1.61 -20.37
C ILE A 222 6.63 -1.78 -21.60
N GLN A 223 6.62 -2.98 -22.20
CA GLN A 223 7.30 -3.22 -23.47
C GLN A 223 6.55 -2.72 -24.69
N PHE A 224 5.24 -2.51 -24.56
CA PHE A 224 4.40 -2.04 -25.65
C PHE A 224 4.63 -0.56 -25.99
N GLY A 225 4.50 -0.20 -27.27
CA GLY A 225 4.48 1.19 -27.73
C GLY A 225 5.79 1.95 -27.50
N SER A 226 6.93 1.36 -27.85
CA SER A 226 8.26 2.01 -27.70
C SER A 226 8.35 3.38 -28.37
N ASN A 227 7.66 3.59 -29.49
CA ASN A 227 7.71 4.81 -30.31
C ASN A 227 6.31 5.35 -30.64
N GLY A 228 5.47 5.64 -29.63
CA GLY A 228 4.16 6.25 -29.86
C GLY A 228 3.37 6.55 -28.59
N THR A 229 2.21 7.19 -28.76
CA THR A 229 1.30 7.51 -27.66
C THR A 229 0.61 6.24 -27.17
N VAL A 230 0.65 5.98 -25.86
CA VAL A 230 0.01 4.83 -25.22
C VAL A 230 -1.03 5.33 -24.22
N LEU A 231 -2.24 4.78 -24.29
CA LEU A 231 -3.29 5.01 -23.30
C LEU A 231 -3.51 3.75 -22.46
N ILE A 232 -3.27 3.85 -21.17
CA ILE A 232 -3.48 2.74 -20.22
C ILE A 232 -4.83 2.97 -19.51
N LYS A 233 -5.74 1.99 -19.64
CA LYS A 233 -7.04 1.99 -18.96
C LYS A 233 -7.06 0.86 -17.92
N GLY A 234 -7.69 1.10 -16.77
CA GLY A 234 -7.85 0.10 -15.71
C GLY A 234 -8.62 0.66 -14.52
N GLY A 235 -9.30 -0.22 -13.76
CA GLY A 235 -10.05 0.13 -12.56
C GLY A 235 -9.21 0.79 -11.46
N ALA A 236 -9.84 1.32 -10.42
CA ALA A 236 -9.11 1.82 -9.26
C ALA A 236 -8.26 0.68 -8.65
N GLY A 237 -7.06 1.00 -8.15
CA GLY A 237 -6.16 0.02 -7.52
C GLY A 237 -5.37 -0.90 -8.47
N THR A 238 -5.57 -0.86 -9.78
CA THR A 238 -4.88 -1.78 -10.73
C THR A 238 -3.41 -1.44 -11.04
N GLY A 239 -2.74 -0.62 -10.21
CA GLY A 239 -1.32 -0.31 -10.38
C GLY A 239 -0.94 0.60 -11.56
N LYS A 240 -1.88 1.40 -12.10
CA LYS A 240 -1.60 2.33 -13.23
C LYS A 240 -0.45 3.30 -12.94
N SER A 241 -0.41 3.86 -11.75
CA SER A 241 0.67 4.77 -11.34
C SER A 241 2.00 4.03 -11.28
N THR A 242 2.03 2.81 -10.74
CA THR A 242 3.22 1.94 -10.71
C THR A 242 3.74 1.69 -12.14
N LEU A 243 2.87 1.32 -13.08
CA LEU A 243 3.23 1.14 -14.49
C LEU A 243 3.90 2.39 -15.09
N ALA A 244 3.40 3.58 -14.79
CA ALA A 244 3.98 4.83 -15.28
C ALA A 244 5.42 5.02 -14.77
N LEU A 245 5.70 4.73 -13.50
CA LEU A 245 7.04 4.85 -12.93
C LEU A 245 8.04 3.86 -13.55
N TYR A 246 7.63 2.60 -13.75
CA TYR A 246 8.47 1.64 -14.46
C TYR A 246 8.69 2.00 -15.92
N ARG A 247 7.70 2.63 -16.57
CA ARG A 247 7.87 3.13 -17.93
C ARG A 247 8.91 4.24 -17.98
N ILE A 248 8.93 5.15 -17.01
CA ILE A 248 9.96 6.19 -16.88
C ILE A 248 11.34 5.55 -16.74
N LYS A 249 11.50 4.58 -15.82
CA LYS A 249 12.76 3.84 -15.66
C LYS A 249 13.25 3.27 -16.98
N LYS A 250 12.36 2.61 -17.73
CA LYS A 250 12.71 2.02 -19.02
C LYS A 250 13.12 3.08 -20.06
N LEU A 251 12.44 4.22 -20.11
CA LEU A 251 12.82 5.32 -21.00
C LEU A 251 14.21 5.87 -20.64
N VAL A 252 14.53 6.00 -19.34
CA VAL A 252 15.87 6.37 -18.87
C VAL A 252 16.91 5.32 -19.28
N GLU A 253 16.62 4.03 -19.12
CA GLU A 253 17.50 2.93 -19.56
C GLU A 253 17.72 2.91 -21.09
N GLN A 254 16.75 3.40 -21.86
CA GLN A 254 16.86 3.60 -23.32
C GLN A 254 17.64 4.87 -23.70
N GLY A 255 18.11 5.65 -22.72
CA GLY A 255 18.89 6.87 -22.94
C GLY A 255 18.06 8.14 -23.13
N CYS A 256 16.75 8.11 -22.86
CA CYS A 256 15.93 9.33 -22.86
C CYS A 256 16.27 10.19 -21.64
N THR A 257 16.65 11.44 -21.87
CA THR A 257 17.03 12.42 -20.84
C THR A 257 16.09 13.62 -20.77
N SER A 258 14.96 13.57 -21.47
CA SER A 258 13.92 14.60 -21.44
C SER A 258 12.58 13.92 -21.21
N ILE A 259 12.26 13.70 -19.94
CA ILE A 259 11.05 12.99 -19.52
C ILE A 259 10.28 13.91 -18.55
N LEU A 260 9.03 14.21 -18.87
CA LEU A 260 8.12 14.92 -17.99
C LEU A 260 7.06 13.96 -17.46
N PHE A 261 6.99 13.83 -16.14
CA PHE A 261 5.93 13.10 -15.45
C PHE A 261 5.05 14.06 -14.66
N THR A 262 3.77 14.11 -14.99
CA THR A 262 2.81 15.00 -14.33
C THR A 262 1.78 14.25 -13.50
N THR A 263 1.39 14.86 -12.39
CA THR A 263 0.34 14.35 -11.50
C THR A 263 -0.55 15.49 -11.00
N TYR A 264 -1.57 15.14 -10.22
CA TYR A 264 -2.60 16.10 -9.78
C TYR A 264 -2.21 16.92 -8.56
N THR A 265 -1.46 16.36 -7.60
CA THR A 265 -1.16 17.05 -6.33
C THR A 265 0.32 17.05 -6.00
N ASN A 266 0.78 18.03 -5.22
CA ASN A 266 2.17 18.10 -4.74
C ASN A 266 2.54 16.90 -3.87
N ALA A 267 1.60 16.35 -3.10
CA ALA A 267 1.82 15.12 -2.34
C ALA A 267 2.16 13.93 -3.26
N LEU A 268 1.47 13.81 -4.40
CA LEU A 268 1.77 12.79 -5.39
C LEU A 268 3.09 13.05 -6.14
N VAL A 269 3.50 14.31 -6.31
CA VAL A 269 4.83 14.66 -6.85
C VAL A 269 5.90 14.11 -5.94
N SER A 270 5.93 14.52 -4.67
CA SER A 270 6.94 14.08 -3.71
C SER A 270 6.95 12.57 -3.54
N TYR A 271 5.78 11.93 -3.51
CA TYR A 271 5.66 10.48 -3.44
C TYR A 271 6.26 9.78 -4.68
N SER A 272 6.00 10.30 -5.87
CA SER A 272 6.51 9.73 -7.12
C SER A 272 8.01 9.94 -7.27
N GLU A 273 8.55 11.08 -6.83
CA GLU A 273 9.99 11.36 -6.80
C GLU A 273 10.72 10.37 -5.90
N GLN A 274 10.22 10.10 -4.69
CA GLN A 274 10.81 9.11 -3.79
C GLN A 274 10.86 7.72 -4.43
N LEU A 275 9.75 7.27 -5.04
CA LEU A 275 9.69 5.97 -5.70
C LEU A 275 10.60 5.89 -6.95
N LEU A 276 10.71 6.98 -7.72
CA LEU A 276 11.62 7.05 -8.87
C LEU A 276 13.08 7.05 -8.42
N GLU A 277 13.43 7.77 -7.37
CA GLU A 277 14.78 7.78 -6.80
C GLU A 277 15.19 6.37 -6.39
N GLN A 278 14.31 5.63 -5.72
CA GLN A 278 14.55 4.22 -5.40
C GLN A 278 14.75 3.36 -6.65
N LEU A 279 13.90 3.55 -7.66
CA LEU A 279 13.89 2.72 -8.86
C LEU A 279 15.10 2.99 -9.78
N LEU A 280 15.57 4.24 -9.82
CA LEU A 280 16.71 4.71 -10.62
C LEU A 280 18.03 4.60 -9.86
N GLY A 281 18.01 4.55 -8.53
CA GLY A 281 19.18 4.56 -7.66
C GLY A 281 19.85 5.93 -7.50
N CYS A 282 19.21 6.99 -8.00
CA CYS A 282 19.68 8.37 -7.92
C CYS A 282 18.49 9.33 -8.07
N PRO A 283 18.63 10.61 -7.72
CA PRO A 283 17.59 11.60 -7.95
C PRO A 283 17.09 11.59 -9.41
N PRO A 284 15.77 11.66 -9.65
CA PRO A 284 15.21 11.62 -11.02
C PRO A 284 15.72 12.76 -11.91
N ALA A 285 15.99 13.93 -11.32
CA ALA A 285 16.56 15.08 -12.01
C ALA A 285 17.92 14.78 -12.67
N ASP A 286 18.76 13.96 -12.05
CA ASP A 286 20.08 13.57 -12.58
C ASP A 286 19.97 12.72 -13.86
N LYS A 287 18.81 12.12 -14.09
CA LYS A 287 18.47 11.36 -15.29
C LYS A 287 17.64 12.16 -16.30
N GLY A 288 17.40 13.44 -16.05
CA GLY A 288 16.57 14.29 -16.90
C GLY A 288 15.07 13.97 -16.82
N VAL A 289 14.63 13.45 -15.67
CA VAL A 289 13.23 13.23 -15.35
C VAL A 289 12.73 14.39 -14.49
N GLU A 290 11.76 15.15 -14.99
CA GLU A 290 11.04 16.16 -14.23
C GLU A 290 9.71 15.58 -13.73
N VAL A 291 9.44 15.70 -12.43
CA VAL A 291 8.15 15.35 -11.83
C VAL A 291 7.46 16.62 -11.34
N ASN A 292 6.23 16.86 -11.76
CA ASN A 292 5.54 18.09 -11.37
C ASN A 292 4.00 17.99 -11.42
N THR A 293 3.30 19.01 -10.94
CA THR A 293 1.85 19.14 -11.17
C THR A 293 1.57 19.80 -12.51
N ILE A 294 0.45 19.46 -13.13
CA ILE A 294 0.03 20.09 -14.39
C ILE A 294 -0.10 21.62 -14.21
N ASP A 295 -0.64 22.07 -13.07
CA ASP A 295 -0.83 23.48 -12.76
C ASP A 295 0.51 24.23 -12.65
N ALA A 296 1.51 23.64 -12.00
CA ALA A 296 2.84 24.24 -11.90
C ALA A 296 3.52 24.36 -13.27
N ILE A 297 3.37 23.36 -14.14
CA ILE A 297 3.87 23.40 -15.51
C ILE A 297 3.19 24.52 -16.31
N ALA A 298 1.86 24.59 -16.24
CA ALA A 298 1.08 25.63 -16.91
C ALA A 298 1.47 27.03 -16.43
N HIS A 299 1.63 27.20 -15.12
CA HIS A 299 2.05 28.46 -14.51
C HIS A 299 3.47 28.86 -14.97
N ARG A 300 4.42 27.92 -14.93
CA ARG A 300 5.80 28.17 -15.40
C ARG A 300 5.83 28.59 -16.86
N TYR A 301 5.06 27.91 -17.71
CA TYR A 301 4.93 28.27 -19.12
C TYR A 301 4.35 29.68 -19.28
N PHE A 302 3.26 29.99 -18.57
CA PHE A 302 2.63 31.30 -18.61
C PHE A 302 3.58 32.43 -18.19
N VAL A 303 4.31 32.28 -17.08
CA VAL A 303 5.30 33.26 -16.63
C VAL A 303 6.42 33.46 -17.65
N SER A 304 6.87 32.39 -18.31
CA SER A 304 7.91 32.49 -19.35
C SER A 304 7.51 33.33 -20.56
N THR A 305 6.21 33.52 -20.81
CA THR A 305 5.69 34.41 -21.88
C THR A 305 5.69 35.90 -21.51
N GLY A 306 6.26 36.27 -20.35
CA GLY A 306 6.40 37.67 -19.92
C GLY A 306 5.16 38.28 -19.27
N LYS A 307 4.10 37.48 -19.06
CA LYS A 307 2.89 37.90 -18.35
C LYS A 307 2.93 37.40 -16.91
N ALA A 308 3.46 38.21 -16.00
CA ALA A 308 3.34 37.95 -14.58
C ALA A 308 2.05 38.60 -14.06
N THR A 309 0.91 37.93 -14.23
CA THR A 309 -0.31 38.33 -13.49
C THR A 309 -0.35 37.56 -12.18
N PRO A 310 -0.59 38.23 -11.03
CA PRO A 310 -0.73 37.54 -9.76
C PRO A 310 -1.92 36.58 -9.82
N PHE A 311 -1.70 35.33 -9.41
CA PHE A 311 -2.78 34.36 -9.27
C PHE A 311 -3.72 34.84 -8.16
N ILE A 312 -5.01 34.82 -8.46
CA ILE A 312 -6.04 35.21 -7.51
C ILE A 312 -6.42 33.95 -6.73
N ASN A 313 -6.24 33.97 -5.42
CA ASN A 313 -6.68 32.87 -4.56
C ASN A 313 -8.22 32.80 -4.51
N ARG A 314 -8.77 31.70 -3.97
CA ARG A 314 -10.23 31.51 -3.91
C ARG A 314 -10.93 32.66 -3.17
N ASP A 315 -10.38 33.12 -2.06
CA ASP A 315 -10.97 34.20 -1.27
C ASP A 315 -11.03 35.51 -2.07
N LYS A 316 -9.94 35.88 -2.74
CA LYS A 316 -9.91 37.10 -3.56
C LYS A 316 -10.76 36.98 -4.81
N SER A 317 -10.88 35.78 -5.37
CA SER A 317 -11.81 35.47 -6.46
C SER A 317 -13.26 35.70 -6.04
N LEU A 318 -13.64 35.21 -4.85
CA LEU A 318 -14.96 35.43 -4.27
C LEU A 318 -15.24 36.91 -3.96
N GLU A 319 -14.25 37.65 -3.45
CA GLU A 319 -14.36 39.10 -3.25
C GLU A 319 -14.62 39.83 -4.58
N LEU A 320 -13.84 39.53 -5.62
CA LEU A 320 -13.99 40.15 -6.94
C LEU A 320 -15.30 39.76 -7.61
N LEU A 321 -15.77 38.52 -7.43
CA LEU A 321 -17.07 38.08 -7.88
C LEU A 321 -18.19 38.86 -7.19
N ALA A 322 -18.11 39.06 -5.87
CA ALA A 322 -19.07 39.86 -5.12
C ALA A 322 -19.10 41.32 -5.60
N GLN A 323 -17.93 41.92 -5.84
CA GLN A 323 -17.81 43.26 -6.42
C GLN A 323 -18.42 43.34 -7.82
N ALA A 324 -18.12 42.38 -8.70
CA ALA A 324 -18.66 42.31 -10.05
C ALA A 324 -20.19 42.20 -10.03
N LEU A 325 -20.76 41.32 -9.19
CA LEU A 325 -22.21 41.15 -9.06
C LEU A 325 -22.91 42.41 -8.53
N ALA A 326 -22.24 43.22 -7.71
CA ALA A 326 -22.77 44.48 -7.19
C ALA A 326 -22.74 45.62 -8.24
N GLN A 327 -21.70 45.66 -9.07
CA GLN A 327 -21.45 46.77 -9.99
C GLN A 327 -21.97 46.55 -11.41
N THR A 328 -22.16 45.29 -11.85
CA THR A 328 -22.62 44.99 -13.20
C THR A 328 -24.14 44.92 -13.30
N ASN A 329 -24.68 45.43 -14.41
CA ASN A 329 -26.11 45.32 -14.69
C ASN A 329 -26.40 43.94 -15.30
N ILE A 330 -27.05 43.08 -14.55
CA ILE A 330 -27.39 41.72 -14.98
C ILE A 330 -28.66 41.78 -15.83
N PRO A 331 -28.62 41.35 -17.12
CA PRO A 331 -29.81 41.34 -17.98
C PRO A 331 -30.92 40.47 -17.41
N ALA A 332 -32.07 41.08 -17.11
CA ALA A 332 -33.22 40.41 -16.52
C ALA A 332 -34.54 40.99 -17.05
N GLN A 333 -35.57 40.14 -17.14
CA GLN A 333 -36.90 40.55 -17.62
C GLN A 333 -37.67 41.35 -16.55
N ASN A 334 -37.40 41.10 -15.27
CA ASN A 334 -38.01 41.79 -14.13
C ASN A 334 -37.11 41.67 -12.88
N VAL A 335 -37.48 42.35 -11.80
CA VAL A 335 -36.70 42.41 -10.55
C VAL A 335 -36.54 41.02 -9.90
N PHE A 336 -37.56 40.18 -10.01
CA PHE A 336 -37.53 38.81 -9.49
C PHE A 336 -36.54 37.93 -10.27
N ASP A 337 -36.59 37.94 -11.60
CA ASP A 337 -35.63 37.25 -12.48
C ASP A 337 -34.19 37.68 -12.20
N ARG A 338 -33.96 38.97 -11.93
CA ARG A 338 -32.65 39.49 -11.52
C ARG A 338 -32.16 38.88 -10.21
N GLN A 339 -33.02 38.76 -9.19
CA GLN A 339 -32.67 38.16 -7.91
C GLN A 339 -32.35 36.66 -8.02
N VAL A 340 -33.12 35.91 -8.83
CA VAL A 340 -32.88 34.48 -9.05
C VAL A 340 -31.54 34.26 -9.76
N LYS A 341 -31.23 35.05 -10.78
CA LYS A 341 -29.92 35.01 -11.47
C LYS A 341 -28.76 35.35 -10.54
N LEU A 342 -28.91 36.37 -9.69
CA LEU A 342 -27.91 36.72 -8.67
C LEU A 342 -27.62 35.57 -7.70
N GLN A 343 -28.66 34.96 -7.14
CA GLN A 343 -28.51 33.82 -6.23
C GLN A 343 -27.85 32.61 -6.92
N THR A 344 -28.16 32.39 -8.19
CA THR A 344 -27.58 31.28 -8.97
C THR A 344 -26.09 31.51 -9.23
N LEU A 345 -25.70 32.73 -9.63
CA LEU A 345 -24.31 33.12 -9.85
C LEU A 345 -23.49 33.09 -8.55
N GLN A 346 -24.06 33.51 -7.42
CA GLN A 346 -23.42 33.39 -6.11
C GLN A 346 -23.20 31.93 -5.71
N LYS A 347 -24.19 31.06 -5.93
CA LYS A 347 -24.05 29.62 -5.64
C LYS A 347 -23.00 28.96 -6.52
N LEU A 348 -22.93 29.28 -7.82
CA LEU A 348 -21.93 28.76 -8.74
C LEU A 348 -20.50 29.15 -8.35
N GLY A 349 -20.30 30.33 -7.77
CA GLY A 349 -18.99 30.76 -7.25
C GLY A 349 -18.57 30.05 -5.96
N LEU A 350 -19.53 29.56 -5.16
CA LEU A 350 -19.30 28.90 -3.87
C LEU A 350 -19.15 27.38 -3.98
N SER A 351 -19.72 26.75 -5.01
CA SER A 351 -19.40 25.37 -5.42
C SER A 351 -17.95 25.22 -5.88
#